data_AF-A0A966J3P2-F1
#
_entry.id   AF-A0A966J3P2-F1
#
_cell.length_a   1.000
_cell.length_b   1.000
_cell.length_c   1.000
_cell.angle_alpha   90.00
_cell.angle_beta   90.00
_cell.angle_gamma   90.00
#
_symmetry.space_group_name_H-M   'P 1'
#
loop_
_entity.id
_entity.type
_entity.pdbx_description
1 polymer ?
#
loop_
_entity_poly.entity_id
_entity_poly.type
_entity_poly.pdbx_seq_one_letter_code
_entity_poly.pdbx_strand_id
1 'polypeptide(L)'
;TPQERLFRRAAISLAKRHAFGRLMINTGRMAVANTYTRSPACAPGAGTSVQNVVFQWADGSRGCLNDLLTWAGEDLVLLVFGPQSATALGRIRQLTAQTPLKAVQVLSPGERAQCLEHLRDPEGRLRVACQATGQAWALVRPDSYLAATGADWASTLVHRLSRALALA
;
A
#
# COMPACT_ATOMS: atom_id res chain seq x y z
N THR A 1 17.00 25.53 -6.30
CA THR A 1 18.15 26.46 -6.48
C THR A 1 18.58 27.09 -5.14
N PRO A 2 19.71 27.81 -5.02
CA PRO A 2 20.07 28.53 -3.79
C PRO A 2 18.97 29.48 -3.28
N GLN A 3 18.27 30.13 -4.20
CA GLN A 3 17.16 31.06 -3.94
C GLN A 3 15.95 30.33 -3.34
N GLU A 4 15.61 29.15 -3.85
CA GLU A 4 14.56 28.28 -3.31
C GLU A 4 14.87 27.86 -1.85
N ARG A 5 16.13 27.48 -1.57
CA ARG A 5 16.55 27.11 -0.21
C ARG A 5 16.45 28.29 0.75
N LEU A 6 16.82 29.49 0.31
CA LEU A 6 16.71 30.72 1.11
C LEU A 6 15.25 31.03 1.44
N PHE A 7 14.37 31.00 0.44
CA PHE A 7 12.95 31.28 0.61
C PHE A 7 12.27 30.26 1.54
N ARG A 8 12.60 28.97 1.38
CA ARG A 8 12.12 27.90 2.27
C ARG A 8 12.54 28.13 3.72
N ARG A 9 13.81 28.50 3.96
CA ARG A 9 14.31 28.78 5.32
C ARG A 9 13.65 30.00 5.94
N ALA A 10 13.42 31.05 5.15
CA ALA A 10 12.73 32.27 5.60
C ALA A 10 11.29 31.96 6.01
N ALA A 11 10.54 31.23 5.17
CA ALA A 11 9.20 30.76 5.49
C ALA A 11 9.19 29.96 6.81
N ILE A 12 10.08 28.95 6.95
CA ILE A 12 10.28 28.13 8.18
C ILE A 12 10.52 28.98 9.42
N SER A 13 11.41 29.96 9.33
CA SER A 13 11.71 30.87 10.44
C SER A 13 10.50 31.70 10.87
N LEU A 14 9.64 32.07 9.93
CA LEU A 14 8.44 32.88 10.17
C LEU A 14 7.33 32.06 10.84
N ALA A 15 7.07 30.83 10.39
CA ALA A 15 6.06 29.96 10.99
C ALA A 15 6.38 29.50 12.41
N LYS A 16 7.67 29.40 12.75
CA LYS A 16 8.11 29.11 14.13
C LYS A 16 7.72 30.20 15.11
N ARG A 17 7.65 31.46 14.65
CA ARG A 17 7.49 32.64 15.50
C ARG A 17 6.09 33.27 15.42
N HIS A 18 5.40 33.14 14.29
CA HIS A 18 4.13 33.81 14.06
C HIS A 18 3.05 32.85 13.55
N ALA A 19 1.84 32.97 14.11
CA ALA A 19 0.71 32.10 13.77
C ALA A 19 0.32 32.18 12.28
N PHE A 20 0.38 33.36 11.66
CA PHE A 20 0.11 33.51 10.22
C PHE A 20 1.15 32.80 9.34
N GLY A 21 2.41 32.74 9.79
CA GLY A 21 3.47 32.03 9.07
C GLY A 21 3.20 30.53 8.97
N ARG A 22 2.46 29.95 9.93
CA ARG A 22 2.04 28.55 9.89
C ARG A 22 1.09 28.25 8.74
N LEU A 23 0.33 29.23 8.25
CA LEU A 23 -0.52 29.07 7.05
C LEU A 23 0.31 28.92 5.76
N MET A 24 1.56 29.43 5.76
CA MET A 24 2.45 29.41 4.60
C MET A 24 3.35 28.17 4.55
N ILE A 25 3.48 27.43 5.65
CA ILE A 25 4.24 26.18 5.71
C ILE A 25 3.28 25.04 5.89
N ASN A 26 2.98 24.42 4.76
CA ASN A 26 1.92 23.45 4.62
C ASN A 26 0.56 24.10 4.83
N THR A 27 -0.06 24.40 3.70
CA THR A 27 -1.49 24.21 3.46
C THR A 27 -1.92 22.76 3.75
N GLY A 28 -1.48 22.15 4.87
CA GLY A 28 -1.66 20.76 5.31
C GLY A 28 -3.11 20.32 5.54
N ARG A 29 -4.06 21.09 5.02
CA ARG A 29 -5.44 20.68 4.76
C ARG A 29 -5.65 20.16 3.33
N MET A 30 -4.64 20.19 2.45
CA MET A 30 -4.67 19.61 1.09
C MET A 30 -3.84 18.33 0.92
N ALA A 31 -3.07 17.90 1.93
CA ALA A 31 -2.21 16.72 1.86
C ALA A 31 -2.58 15.61 2.87
N VAL A 32 -3.70 15.78 3.59
CA VAL A 32 -4.29 14.66 4.33
C VAL A 32 -5.09 13.87 3.32
N ALA A 33 -4.65 12.66 3.02
CA ALA A 33 -5.40 11.76 2.17
C ALA A 33 -6.80 11.56 2.73
N ASN A 34 -7.82 11.80 1.90
CA ASN A 34 -9.21 11.62 2.32
C ASN A 34 -9.46 10.15 2.60
N THR A 35 -9.93 9.80 3.80
CA THR A 35 -10.39 8.44 4.07
C THR A 35 -11.71 8.19 3.34
N TYR A 36 -11.74 7.17 2.48
CA TYR A 36 -12.93 6.71 1.79
C TYR A 36 -13.78 5.84 2.72
N THR A 37 -14.51 6.49 3.63
CA THR A 37 -15.38 5.80 4.60
C THR A 37 -16.66 5.21 3.98
N ARG A 38 -17.05 5.67 2.78
CA ARG A 38 -18.30 5.29 2.10
C ARG A 38 -18.11 4.82 0.65
N SER A 39 -16.87 4.59 0.21
CA SER A 39 -16.66 4.08 -1.15
C SER A 39 -17.15 2.63 -1.22
N PRO A 40 -18.05 2.28 -2.17
CA PRO A 40 -18.47 0.91 -2.35
C PRO A 40 -17.29 0.03 -2.77
N ALA A 41 -16.23 0.58 -3.37
CA ALA A 41 -15.03 -0.15 -3.76
C ALA A 41 -14.12 -0.58 -2.58
N CYS A 42 -14.42 -0.14 -1.35
CA CYS A 42 -13.63 -0.45 -0.16
C CYS A 42 -14.40 -1.36 0.80
N ALA A 43 -13.68 -2.24 1.48
CA ALA A 43 -14.20 -2.99 2.61
C ALA A 43 -14.47 -2.08 3.82
N PRO A 44 -15.37 -2.47 4.75
CA PRO A 44 -15.46 -1.81 6.05
C PRO A 44 -14.08 -1.80 6.74
N GLY A 45 -13.67 -0.65 7.27
CA GLY A 45 -12.36 -0.47 7.90
C GLY A 45 -11.19 -0.24 6.93
N ALA A 46 -11.43 -0.25 5.61
CA ALA A 46 -10.44 0.11 4.60
C ALA A 46 -10.67 1.56 4.11
N GLY A 47 -10.19 1.90 2.90
CA GLY A 47 -10.36 3.23 2.31
C GLY A 47 -9.41 4.28 2.89
N THR A 48 -8.38 3.86 3.62
CA THR A 48 -7.29 4.73 4.08
C THR A 48 -6.13 4.71 3.09
N SER A 49 -5.45 5.84 2.94
CA SER A 49 -4.20 5.88 2.19
C SER A 49 -3.11 5.10 2.93
N VAL A 50 -2.45 4.23 2.18
CA VAL A 50 -1.29 3.47 2.63
C VAL A 50 -0.07 4.38 2.55
N GLN A 51 0.67 4.48 3.66
CA GLN A 51 1.88 5.30 3.72
C GLN A 51 2.94 4.75 2.77
N ASN A 52 3.67 5.64 2.08
CA ASN A 52 4.77 5.23 1.22
C ASN A 52 5.96 4.76 2.05
N VAL A 53 5.98 3.48 2.36
CA VAL A 53 7.00 2.82 3.20
C VAL A 53 8.02 2.07 2.35
N VAL A 54 9.21 1.92 2.90
CA VAL A 54 10.32 1.25 2.24
C VAL A 54 10.33 -0.25 2.52
N PHE A 55 10.79 -1.01 1.54
CA PHE A 55 11.04 -2.44 1.60
C PHE A 55 12.29 -2.77 0.77
N GLN A 56 12.63 -4.05 0.65
CA GLN A 56 13.69 -4.53 -0.24
C GLN A 56 13.08 -5.39 -1.36
N TRP A 57 13.53 -5.15 -2.60
CA TRP A 57 13.19 -5.99 -3.75
C TRP A 57 13.85 -7.37 -3.63
N ALA A 58 13.44 -8.30 -4.50
CA ALA A 58 13.99 -9.65 -4.58
C ALA A 58 15.52 -9.68 -4.76
N ASP A 59 16.08 -8.70 -5.49
CA ASP A 59 17.51 -8.52 -5.72
C ASP A 59 18.26 -7.86 -4.55
N GLY A 60 17.54 -7.50 -3.47
CA GLY A 60 18.07 -6.83 -2.29
C GLY A 60 18.15 -5.31 -2.41
N SER A 61 17.85 -4.73 -3.57
CA SER A 61 17.80 -3.27 -3.75
C SER A 61 16.64 -2.67 -2.94
N ARG A 62 16.78 -1.40 -2.56
CA ARG A 62 15.75 -0.70 -1.79
C ARG A 62 14.64 -0.20 -2.72
N GLY A 63 13.39 -0.45 -2.33
CA GLY A 63 12.19 0.10 -2.98
C GLY A 63 11.24 0.73 -1.99
N CYS A 64 10.19 1.37 -2.50
CA CYS A 64 9.05 1.85 -1.72
C CYS A 64 7.71 1.48 -2.37
N LEU A 65 6.61 1.64 -1.63
CA LEU A 65 5.27 1.31 -2.11
C LEU A 65 4.95 2.00 -3.44
N ASN A 66 5.34 3.26 -3.62
CA ASN A 66 5.09 3.96 -4.88
C ASN A 66 5.84 3.34 -6.06
N ASP A 67 7.04 2.78 -5.85
CA ASP A 67 7.77 2.05 -6.89
C ASP A 67 7.02 0.77 -7.26
N LEU A 68 6.46 0.08 -6.27
CA LEU A 68 5.63 -1.12 -6.47
C LEU A 68 4.35 -0.79 -7.24
N LEU A 69 3.66 0.30 -6.90
CA LEU A 69 2.46 0.73 -7.62
C LEU A 69 2.80 1.17 -9.05
N THR A 70 3.95 1.80 -9.26
CA THR A 70 4.42 2.16 -10.61
C THR A 70 4.69 0.91 -11.45
N TRP A 71 5.32 -0.12 -10.88
CA TRP A 71 5.49 -1.42 -11.53
C TRP A 71 4.16 -2.13 -11.80
N ALA A 72 3.19 -1.99 -10.89
CA ALA A 72 1.87 -2.56 -11.05
C ALA A 72 1.07 -1.89 -12.17
N GLY A 73 1.29 -0.59 -12.42
CA GLY A 73 0.55 0.17 -13.41
C GLY A 73 -0.87 0.48 -12.92
N GLU A 74 -1.87 0.14 -13.72
CA GLU A 74 -3.29 0.36 -13.38
C GLU A 74 -3.91 -0.83 -12.61
N ASP A 75 -3.15 -1.91 -12.42
CA ASP A 75 -3.63 -3.12 -11.73
C ASP A 75 -3.73 -2.93 -10.22
N LEU A 76 -4.69 -3.62 -9.61
CA LEU A 76 -4.72 -3.80 -8.16
C LEU A 76 -3.48 -4.61 -7.73
N VAL A 77 -2.96 -4.32 -6.53
CA VAL A 77 -1.86 -5.08 -5.92
C VAL A 77 -2.37 -5.89 -4.74
N LEU A 78 -2.22 -7.21 -4.81
CA LEU A 78 -2.44 -8.12 -3.70
C LEU A 78 -1.12 -8.41 -2.99
N LEU A 79 -0.95 -7.84 -1.81
CA LEU A 79 0.17 -8.15 -0.91
C LEU A 79 -0.16 -9.41 -0.11
N VAL A 80 0.67 -10.44 -0.28
CA VAL A 80 0.49 -11.76 0.34
C VAL A 80 1.55 -11.93 1.41
N PHE A 81 1.18 -11.91 2.68
CA PHE A 81 2.18 -11.86 3.75
C PHE A 81 2.58 -13.25 4.25
N GLY A 82 3.89 -13.52 4.28
CA GLY A 82 4.46 -14.74 4.83
C GLY A 82 4.25 -15.99 3.97
N PRO A 83 4.56 -17.17 4.53
CA PRO A 83 4.37 -18.44 3.83
C PRO A 83 2.89 -18.78 3.66
N GLN A 84 2.55 -19.33 2.50
CA GLN A 84 1.20 -19.73 2.12
C GLN A 84 1.12 -21.22 1.81
N SER A 85 -0.08 -21.78 1.97
CA SER A 85 -0.38 -23.14 1.55
C SER A 85 -0.43 -23.25 0.03
N ALA A 86 -0.15 -24.44 -0.52
CA ALA A 86 -0.25 -24.69 -1.96
C ALA A 86 -1.64 -24.38 -2.53
N THR A 87 -2.70 -24.65 -1.75
CA THR A 87 -4.08 -24.34 -2.11
C THR A 87 -4.33 -22.83 -2.23
N ALA A 88 -3.78 -22.03 -1.31
CA ALA A 88 -3.90 -20.57 -1.38
C ALA A 88 -3.15 -20.03 -2.61
N LEU A 89 -1.92 -20.49 -2.85
CA LEU A 89 -1.13 -20.10 -4.02
C LEU A 89 -1.81 -20.47 -5.35
N GLY A 90 -2.42 -21.65 -5.42
CA GLY A 90 -3.18 -22.09 -6.59
C GLY A 90 -4.36 -21.16 -6.90
N ARG A 91 -5.10 -20.73 -5.88
CA ARG A 91 -6.22 -19.79 -6.04
C ARG A 91 -5.76 -18.39 -6.45
N ILE A 92 -4.71 -17.87 -5.81
CA ILE A 92 -4.13 -16.57 -6.17
C ILE A 92 -3.73 -16.58 -7.65
N ARG A 93 -3.06 -17.63 -8.10
CA ARG A 93 -2.66 -17.79 -9.51
C ARG A 93 -3.86 -17.77 -10.47
N GLN A 94 -4.96 -18.43 -10.10
CA GLN A 94 -6.19 -18.41 -10.91
C GLN A 94 -6.78 -16.99 -10.99
N LEU A 95 -6.82 -16.26 -9.87
CA LEU A 95 -7.35 -14.90 -9.82
C LEU A 95 -6.51 -13.93 -10.65
N THR A 96 -5.18 -13.95 -10.50
CA THR A 96 -4.27 -13.07 -11.26
C THR A 96 -4.29 -13.36 -12.76
N ALA A 97 -4.70 -14.55 -13.18
CA ALA A 97 -4.83 -14.88 -14.60
C ALA A 97 -6.11 -14.33 -15.25
N GLN A 98 -7.11 -13.93 -14.45
CA GLN A 98 -8.46 -13.58 -14.93
C GLN A 98 -8.89 -12.15 -14.56
N THR A 99 -8.05 -11.41 -13.84
CA THR A 99 -8.38 -10.09 -13.32
C THR A 99 -7.17 -9.14 -13.43
N PRO A 100 -7.38 -7.81 -13.48
CA PRO A 100 -6.31 -6.81 -13.44
C PRO A 100 -5.75 -6.71 -12.01
N LEU A 101 -5.08 -7.79 -11.59
CA LEU A 101 -4.55 -8.00 -10.24
C LEU A 101 -3.15 -8.59 -10.34
N LYS A 102 -2.19 -7.92 -9.71
CA LYS A 102 -0.83 -8.43 -9.51
C LYS A 102 -0.66 -8.87 -8.06
N ALA A 103 -0.19 -10.10 -7.85
CA ALA A 103 0.08 -10.62 -6.52
C ALA A 103 1.58 -10.60 -6.22
N VAL A 104 1.95 -10.08 -5.05
CA VAL A 104 3.33 -9.98 -4.59
C VAL A 104 3.45 -10.56 -3.19
N GLN A 105 4.37 -11.52 -3.02
CA GLN A 105 4.64 -12.09 -1.71
C GLN A 105 5.53 -11.17 -0.88
N VAL A 106 5.12 -10.88 0.35
CA VAL A 106 5.83 -10.05 1.32
C VAL A 106 6.48 -10.96 2.37
N LEU A 107 7.80 -11.04 2.34
CA LEU A 107 8.60 -11.92 3.19
C LEU A 107 9.17 -11.19 4.40
N SER A 108 9.05 -11.82 5.56
CA SER A 108 9.73 -11.46 6.80
C SER A 108 11.18 -11.98 6.79
N PRO A 109 12.05 -11.52 7.71
CA PRO A 109 13.42 -12.03 7.82
C PRO A 109 13.46 -13.56 7.96
N GLY A 110 14.30 -14.22 7.16
CA GLY A 110 14.48 -15.68 7.18
C GLY A 110 13.46 -16.49 6.37
N GLU A 111 12.38 -15.88 5.90
CA GLU A 111 11.39 -16.57 5.06
C GLU A 111 11.91 -16.78 3.63
N ARG A 112 11.49 -17.90 3.03
CA ARG A 112 11.82 -18.28 1.65
C ARG A 112 10.67 -17.92 0.71
N ALA A 113 11.02 -17.37 -0.44
CA ALA A 113 10.06 -17.05 -1.48
C ALA A 113 9.38 -18.32 -2.02
N GLN A 114 8.06 -18.25 -2.19
CA GLN A 114 7.22 -19.25 -2.85
C GLN A 114 6.66 -18.74 -4.19
N CYS A 115 6.68 -17.41 -4.39
CA CYS A 115 6.23 -16.73 -5.59
C CYS A 115 7.41 -16.10 -6.34
N LEU A 116 7.28 -15.96 -7.67
CA LEU A 116 8.24 -15.21 -8.49
C LEU A 116 8.30 -13.75 -8.03
N GLU A 117 7.15 -13.09 -8.03
CA GLU A 117 7.01 -11.73 -7.53
C GLU A 117 7.00 -11.72 -6.01
N HIS A 118 8.09 -11.23 -5.43
CA HIS A 118 8.24 -11.12 -3.99
C HIS A 118 9.09 -9.92 -3.60
N LEU A 119 8.87 -9.46 -2.38
CA LEU A 119 9.65 -8.41 -1.71
C LEU A 119 9.94 -8.85 -0.28
N ARG A 120 10.92 -8.21 0.35
CA ARG A 120 11.26 -8.41 1.76
C ARG A 120 10.88 -7.18 2.56
N ASP A 121 10.14 -7.38 3.63
CA ASP A 121 9.72 -6.35 4.59
C ASP A 121 10.39 -6.63 5.95
N PRO A 122 11.71 -6.41 6.08
CA PRO A 122 12.47 -6.82 7.26
C PRO A 122 12.01 -6.13 8.55
N GLU A 123 11.42 -4.94 8.41
CA GLU A 123 10.95 -4.13 9.53
C GLU A 123 9.43 -4.19 9.71
N GLY A 124 8.71 -5.00 8.91
CA GLY A 124 7.25 -5.11 8.96
C GLY A 124 6.50 -3.83 8.60
N ARG A 125 7.17 -2.85 7.99
CA ARG A 125 6.61 -1.51 7.72
C ARG A 125 5.49 -1.58 6.70
N LEU A 126 5.61 -2.42 5.67
CA LEU A 126 4.60 -2.58 4.64
C LEU A 126 3.33 -3.22 5.21
N ARG A 127 3.49 -4.25 6.04
CA ARG A 127 2.36 -4.86 6.76
C ARG A 127 1.63 -3.85 7.65
N VAL A 128 2.37 -3.07 8.43
CA VAL A 128 1.80 -2.05 9.33
C VAL A 128 1.11 -0.95 8.53
N ALA A 129 1.71 -0.45 7.44
CA ALA A 129 1.12 0.58 6.59
C ALA A 129 -0.22 0.14 5.98
N CYS A 130 -0.36 -1.16 5.67
CA CYS A 130 -1.60 -1.75 5.17
C CYS A 130 -2.60 -2.12 6.26
N GLN A 131 -2.34 -1.79 7.54
CA GLN A 131 -3.17 -2.21 8.69
C GLN A 131 -3.42 -3.73 8.71
N ALA A 132 -2.43 -4.51 8.25
CA ALA A 132 -2.55 -5.94 8.00
C ALA A 132 -1.90 -6.80 9.10
N THR A 133 -1.86 -6.29 10.34
CA THR A 133 -1.38 -7.05 11.50
C THR A 133 -2.34 -8.21 11.76
N GLY A 134 -1.81 -9.43 11.80
CA GLY A 134 -2.61 -10.66 11.92
C GLY A 134 -3.41 -11.04 10.66
N GLN A 135 -3.24 -10.32 9.54
CA GLN A 135 -3.89 -10.63 8.27
C GLN A 135 -2.95 -11.42 7.35
N ALA A 136 -3.52 -12.28 6.51
CA ALA A 136 -2.77 -13.05 5.51
C ALA A 136 -2.49 -12.23 4.25
N TRP A 137 -3.34 -11.24 3.95
CA TRP A 137 -3.21 -10.42 2.76
C TRP A 137 -3.77 -9.00 2.91
N ALA A 138 -3.34 -8.11 2.02
CA ALA A 138 -3.89 -6.78 1.82
C ALA A 138 -4.06 -6.50 0.32
N LEU A 139 -5.17 -5.87 -0.05
CA LEU A 139 -5.48 -5.44 -1.41
C LEU A 139 -5.33 -3.93 -1.49
N VAL A 140 -4.40 -3.47 -2.32
CA VAL A 140 -4.04 -2.06 -2.49
C VAL A 140 -4.38 -1.61 -3.91
N ARG A 141 -4.95 -0.40 -4.00
CA ARG A 141 -5.32 0.24 -5.26
C ARG A 141 -4.13 0.99 -5.89
N PRO A 142 -4.17 1.26 -7.21
CA PRO A 142 -3.14 2.04 -7.91
C PRO A 142 -2.90 3.43 -7.30
N ASP A 143 -3.92 4.04 -6.68
CA ASP A 143 -3.85 5.34 -6.01
C ASP A 143 -3.35 5.27 -4.56
N SER A 144 -2.73 4.15 -4.15
CA SER A 144 -2.19 3.92 -2.81
C SER A 144 -3.24 3.90 -1.71
N TYR A 145 -4.46 3.45 -2.02
CA TYR A 145 -5.52 3.22 -1.05
C TYR A 145 -5.70 1.75 -0.72
N LEU A 146 -5.89 1.45 0.56
CA LEU A 146 -6.26 0.12 1.00
C LEU A 146 -7.70 -0.18 0.58
N ALA A 147 -7.90 -1.20 -0.25
CA ALA A 147 -9.24 -1.68 -0.62
C ALA A 147 -9.78 -2.68 0.40
N ALA A 148 -8.95 -3.61 0.86
CA ALA A 148 -9.34 -4.65 1.82
C ALA A 148 -8.14 -5.33 2.47
N THR A 149 -8.37 -6.02 3.59
CA THR A 149 -7.45 -6.99 4.19
C THR A 149 -8.23 -8.25 4.57
N GLY A 150 -7.53 -9.36 4.82
CA GLY A 150 -8.17 -10.57 5.31
C GLY A 150 -7.19 -11.63 5.81
N ALA A 151 -7.69 -12.47 6.73
CA ALA A 151 -7.00 -13.66 7.22
C ALA A 151 -7.27 -14.89 6.34
N ASP A 152 -8.49 -14.99 5.78
CA ASP A 152 -8.90 -16.11 4.94
C ASP A 152 -8.84 -15.80 3.45
N TRP A 153 -8.65 -16.84 2.64
CA TRP A 153 -8.48 -16.74 1.18
C TRP A 153 -9.76 -17.05 0.38
N ALA A 154 -10.68 -17.85 0.92
CA ALA A 154 -11.65 -18.60 0.12
C ALA A 154 -12.84 -17.75 -0.39
N SER A 155 -13.59 -17.14 0.51
CA SER A 155 -14.82 -16.39 0.16
C SER A 155 -14.61 -14.88 0.24
N THR A 156 -13.74 -14.45 1.15
CA THR A 156 -13.46 -13.04 1.41
C THR A 156 -12.68 -12.41 0.26
N LEU A 157 -11.62 -13.02 -0.26
CA LEU A 157 -10.79 -12.39 -1.28
C LEU A 157 -11.56 -12.12 -2.57
N VAL A 158 -12.29 -13.11 -3.10
CA VAL A 158 -13.07 -12.96 -4.36
C VAL A 158 -14.10 -11.86 -4.21
N HIS A 159 -14.89 -11.88 -3.14
CA HIS A 159 -15.90 -10.85 -2.91
C HIS A 159 -15.30 -9.44 -2.77
N ARG A 160 -14.15 -9.33 -2.09
CA ARG A 160 -13.43 -8.05 -1.91
C ARG A 160 -12.81 -7.56 -3.21
N LEU A 161 -12.30 -8.46 -4.04
CA LEU A 161 -11.77 -8.15 -5.35
C LEU A 161 -12.87 -7.68 -6.30
N SER A 162 -13.99 -8.41 -6.41
CA SER A 162 -15.14 -8.01 -7.22
C SER A 162 -15.64 -6.62 -6.83
N ARG A 163 -15.70 -6.33 -5.53
CA ARG A 163 -16.05 -5.01 -5.00
C ARG A 163 -15.04 -3.94 -5.39
N ALA A 164 -13.74 -4.20 -5.25
CA ALA A 164 -12.69 -3.24 -5.61
C ALA A 164 -12.68 -2.93 -7.12
N LEU A 165 -13.07 -3.90 -7.94
CA LEU A 165 -13.23 -3.76 -9.39
C LEU A 165 -14.59 -3.19 -9.81
N ALA A 166 -15.49 -2.88 -8.87
CA ALA A 166 -16.87 -2.43 -9.13
C ALA A 166 -17.69 -3.40 -10.00
N LEU A 167 -17.45 -4.71 -9.88
CA LEU A 167 -18.17 -5.78 -10.58
C LEU A 167 -19.37 -6.34 -9.78
N ALA A 168 -19.63 -5.82 -8.58
CA ALA A 168 -20.65 -6.27 -7.64
C ALA A 168 -21.24 -5.12 -6.83
#